data_AF-A0A958PED8-F1
#
_entry.id   AF-A0A958PED8-F1
#
_cell.length_a   1.000
_cell.length_b   1.000
_cell.length_c   1.000
_cell.angle_alpha   90.00
_cell.angle_beta   90.00
_cell.angle_gamma   90.00
#
_symmetry.space_group_name_H-M   'P 1'
#
loop_
_entity.id
_entity.type
_entity.pdbx_description
1 polymer ?
#
loop_
_entity_poly.entity_id
_entity_poly.type
_entity_poly.pdbx_seq_one_letter_code
_entity_poly.pdbx_strand_id
1 'polypeptide(L)'
;MNPSLNNSSHLFVANLHSVSLEKLVKSKLEVLFEQQTEAQVELNGLYKVFMEQVEKPLIELSLQANKGNQVKTAQMLGINRNTLKKKIDTYKIRKKA
;
A
#
# COMPACT_ATOMS: atom_id res chain seq x y z
N MET A 1 27.32 9.80 -33.00
CA MET A 1 28.21 10.38 -31.98
C MET A 1 27.43 11.37 -31.14
N ASN A 2 27.88 11.51 -29.89
CA ASN A 2 27.47 12.48 -28.87
C ASN A 2 26.24 12.14 -28.01
N PRO A 3 26.27 12.51 -26.72
CA PRO A 3 27.04 11.78 -25.72
C PRO A 3 26.15 11.37 -24.52
N SER A 4 26.63 10.34 -23.82
CA SER A 4 26.18 9.84 -22.52
C SER A 4 25.66 10.95 -21.58
N LEU A 5 24.34 11.12 -21.56
CA LEU A 5 23.63 11.88 -20.54
C LEU A 5 23.68 11.09 -19.22
N ASN A 6 24.56 11.54 -18.32
CA ASN A 6 24.56 11.37 -16.87
C ASN A 6 23.98 10.06 -16.28
N ASN A 7 24.87 9.10 -15.97
CA ASN A 7 24.58 7.96 -15.09
C ASN A 7 24.07 8.39 -13.69
N SER A 8 24.40 9.60 -13.22
CA SER A 8 23.93 10.17 -11.96
C SER A 8 22.41 10.43 -11.93
N SER A 9 21.81 10.79 -13.05
CA SER A 9 20.35 10.96 -13.17
C SER A 9 19.64 9.62 -13.11
N HIS A 10 20.21 8.58 -13.71
CA HIS A 10 19.66 7.22 -13.65
C HIS A 10 19.83 6.59 -12.26
N LEU A 11 20.90 6.92 -11.53
CA LEU A 11 21.08 6.52 -10.13
C LEU A 11 20.04 7.20 -9.22
N PHE A 12 19.70 8.47 -9.46
CA PHE A 12 18.67 9.17 -8.69
C PHE A 12 17.25 8.63 -8.97
N VAL A 13 16.94 8.34 -10.24
CA VAL A 13 15.69 7.68 -10.65
C VAL A 13 15.62 6.23 -10.14
N ALA A 14 16.73 5.50 -10.12
CA ALA A 14 16.80 4.16 -9.52
C ALA A 14 16.71 4.19 -7.98
N ASN A 15 17.14 5.26 -7.33
CA ASN A 15 16.96 5.46 -5.88
C ASN A 15 15.49 5.77 -5.54
N LEU A 16 14.77 6.50 -6.41
CA LEU A 16 13.30 6.59 -6.36
C LEU A 16 12.63 5.21 -6.51
N HIS A 17 13.31 4.23 -7.13
CA HIS A 17 12.83 2.86 -7.30
C HIS A 17 13.16 1.91 -6.14
N SER A 18 13.92 2.30 -5.11
CA SER A 18 14.40 1.37 -4.06
C SER A 18 13.96 1.69 -2.63
N VAL A 19 12.94 2.54 -2.45
CA VAL A 19 12.33 2.66 -1.12
C VAL A 19 11.37 1.49 -0.92
N SER A 20 11.74 0.55 -0.05
CA SER A 20 10.86 -0.56 0.31
C SER A 20 9.59 -0.05 1.01
N LEU A 21 8.49 -0.78 0.86
CA LEU A 21 7.26 -0.50 1.62
C LEU A 21 7.55 -0.48 3.13
N GLU A 22 8.44 -1.37 3.59
CA GLU A 22 8.91 -1.41 4.97
C GLU A 22 9.53 -0.08 5.42
N LYS A 23 10.42 0.50 4.61
CA LYS A 23 11.04 1.79 4.91
C LYS A 23 10.02 2.93 4.94
N LEU A 24 9.06 2.95 4.00
CA LEU A 24 7.98 3.94 3.98
C LEU A 24 7.10 3.84 5.23
N VAL A 25 6.70 2.63 5.61
CA VAL A 25 5.88 2.37 6.80
C VAL A 25 6.64 2.77 8.06
N LYS A 26 7.91 2.38 8.18
CA LYS A 26 8.76 2.76 9.31
C LYS A 26 8.85 4.27 9.48
N SER A 27 9.24 5.01 8.43
CA SER A 27 9.36 6.46 8.50
C SER A 27 8.02 7.14 8.83
N LYS A 28 6.89 6.60 8.36
CA LYS A 28 5.56 7.13 8.70
C LYS A 28 5.20 6.91 10.17
N LEU A 29 5.56 5.74 10.72
CA LEU A 29 5.31 5.40 12.12
C LEU A 29 6.21 6.17 13.09
N GLU A 30 7.47 6.40 12.74
CA GLU A 30 8.40 7.22 13.53
C GLU A 30 7.82 8.63 13.74
N VAL A 31 7.42 9.30 12.66
CA VAL A 31 6.78 10.62 12.73
C VAL A 31 5.48 10.59 13.55
N LEU A 32 4.67 9.53 13.42
CA LEU A 32 3.43 9.39 14.18
C LEU A 32 3.69 9.29 15.68
N PHE A 33 4.70 8.51 16.10
CA PHE A 33 5.04 8.31 17.51
C PHE A 33 5.71 9.53 18.14
N GLU A 34 6.50 10.28 17.38
CA GLU A 34 7.01 11.59 17.81
C GLU A 34 5.86 12.53 18.13
N GLN A 35 4.92 12.69 17.19
CA GLN A 35 3.73 13.53 17.37
C GLN A 35 2.85 13.07 18.54
N GLN A 36 2.69 11.76 18.71
CA GLN A 36 1.96 11.20 19.85
C GLN A 36 2.59 11.61 21.18
N THR A 37 3.92 11.53 21.27
CA THR A 37 4.69 11.85 22.48
C THR A 37 4.57 13.33 22.81
N GLU A 38 4.72 14.21 21.81
CA GLU A 38 4.56 15.66 21.96
C GLU A 38 3.15 16.05 22.42
N ALA A 39 2.12 15.40 21.88
CA ALA A 39 0.73 15.67 22.19
C ALA A 39 0.22 14.98 23.48
N GLN A 40 1.01 14.09 24.09
CA GLN A 40 0.65 13.29 25.27
C GLN A 40 -0.68 12.52 25.10
N VAL A 41 -0.91 11.94 23.92
CA VAL A 41 -2.13 11.18 23.60
C VAL A 41 -1.85 9.69 23.50
N GLU A 42 -2.82 8.85 23.87
CA GLU A 42 -2.72 7.40 23.66
C GLU A 42 -3.24 6.99 22.29
N LEU A 43 -2.47 6.18 21.55
CA LEU A 43 -2.92 5.57 20.30
C LEU A 43 -3.58 4.22 20.56
N ASN A 44 -4.88 4.13 20.27
CA ASN A 44 -5.66 2.90 20.37
C ASN A 44 -6.04 2.36 18.99
N GLY A 45 -5.89 1.06 18.76
CA GLY A 45 -6.34 0.40 17.52
C GLY A 45 -5.46 0.66 16.28
N LEU A 46 -4.21 1.09 16.47
CA LEU A 46 -3.27 1.45 15.40
C LEU A 46 -3.11 0.35 14.33
N TYR A 47 -3.00 -0.91 14.77
CA TYR A 47 -2.86 -2.05 13.87
C TYR A 47 -3.99 -2.10 12.84
N LYS A 48 -5.24 -1.96 13.28
CA LYS A 48 -6.41 -1.99 12.39
C LYS A 48 -6.34 -0.83 11.38
N VAL A 49 -6.07 0.38 11.85
CA VAL A 49 -5.99 1.58 11.00
C VAL A 49 -4.91 1.44 9.93
N PHE A 50 -3.73 0.92 10.28
CA PHE A 50 -2.64 0.73 9.31
C PHE A 50 -2.93 -0.41 8.34
N MET A 51 -3.41 -1.56 8.83
CA MET A 51 -3.77 -2.67 7.95
C MET A 51 -4.87 -2.27 6.96
N GLU A 52 -5.86 -1.47 7.38
CA GLU A 52 -6.87 -0.92 6.46
C GLU A 52 -6.26 -0.03 5.38
N GLN A 53 -5.31 0.84 5.73
CA GLN A 53 -4.62 1.72 4.78
C GLN A 53 -3.75 0.97 3.77
N VAL A 54 -3.24 -0.21 4.12
CA VAL A 54 -2.42 -1.03 3.22
C VAL A 54 -3.29 -1.99 2.40
N GLU A 55 -4.20 -2.72 3.04
CA GLU A 55 -4.98 -3.75 2.38
C GLU A 55 -6.01 -3.17 1.40
N LYS A 56 -6.64 -2.04 1.73
CA LYS A 56 -7.65 -1.43 0.85
C LYS A 56 -7.09 -1.09 -0.54
N PRO A 57 -6.01 -0.29 -0.71
CA PRO A 57 -5.48 0.01 -2.03
C PRO A 57 -4.94 -1.23 -2.74
N LEU A 58 -4.34 -2.19 -2.01
CA LEU A 58 -3.92 -3.46 -2.58
C LEU A 58 -5.09 -4.20 -3.24
N ILE A 59 -6.22 -4.31 -2.55
CA ILE A 59 -7.41 -4.98 -3.06
C ILE A 59 -8.05 -4.18 -4.20
N GLU A 60 -8.18 -2.85 -4.07
CA GLU A 60 -8.76 -1.98 -5.09
C GLU A 60 -8.01 -2.07 -6.42
N LEU A 61 -6.68 -1.93 -6.39
CA LEU A 61 -5.84 -2.01 -7.59
C LEU A 61 -5.84 -3.43 -8.18
N SER A 62 -5.85 -4.46 -7.34
CA SER A 62 -5.90 -5.86 -7.80
C SER A 62 -7.25 -6.21 -8.44
N LEU A 63 -8.35 -5.63 -7.96
CA LEU A 63 -9.66 -5.75 -8.61
C LEU A 63 -9.67 -5.01 -9.95
N GLN A 64 -9.13 -3.79 -10.00
CA GLN A 64 -9.04 -3.01 -11.23
C GLN A 64 -8.21 -3.74 -12.30
N ALA A 65 -7.04 -4.27 -11.94
CA ALA A 65 -6.18 -5.04 -12.84
C ALA A 65 -6.90 -6.28 -13.42
N ASN A 66 -7.82 -6.87 -12.65
CA ASN A 66 -8.59 -8.05 -13.04
C ASN A 66 -10.02 -7.71 -13.53
N LYS A 67 -10.32 -6.44 -13.85
CA LYS A 67 -11.63 -5.98 -14.34
C LYS A 67 -12.80 -6.43 -13.43
N GLY A 68 -12.59 -6.38 -12.11
CA GLY A 68 -13.56 -6.77 -11.11
C GLY A 68 -13.73 -8.29 -10.90
N ASN A 69 -12.96 -9.15 -11.58
CA ASN A 69 -13.03 -10.59 -11.41
C ASN A 69 -12.45 -11.04 -10.06
N GLN A 70 -13.32 -11.25 -9.08
CA GLN A 70 -12.93 -11.63 -7.72
C GLN A 70 -12.20 -12.98 -7.64
N VAL A 71 -12.48 -13.94 -8.53
CA VAL A 71 -11.80 -15.24 -8.51
C VAL A 71 -10.33 -15.07 -8.90
N LYS A 72 -10.08 -14.35 -10.02
CA LYS A 72 -8.72 -14.04 -10.46
C LYS A 72 -7.97 -13.16 -9.47
N THR A 73 -8.65 -12.15 -8.92
CA THR A 73 -8.05 -11.29 -7.88
C THR A 73 -7.69 -12.09 -6.62
N ALA A 74 -8.56 -12.98 -6.15
CA ALA A 74 -8.29 -13.80 -4.98
C ALA A 74 -7.09 -14.73 -5.21
N GLN A 75 -7.00 -15.32 -6.40
CA GLN A 75 -5.84 -16.13 -6.81
C GLN A 75 -4.56 -15.31 -6.88
N MET A 76 -4.59 -14.11 -7.49
CA MET A 76 -3.45 -13.19 -7.57
C MET A 76 -2.96 -12.77 -6.17
N LEU A 77 -3.88 -12.50 -5.25
CA LEU A 77 -3.57 -12.13 -3.87
C LEU A 77 -3.20 -13.32 -2.99
N GLY A 78 -3.37 -14.57 -3.46
CA GLY A 78 -3.11 -15.77 -2.67
C GLY A 78 -4.07 -15.97 -1.49
N ILE A 79 -5.29 -15.43 -1.55
CA ILE A 79 -6.29 -15.54 -0.48
C ILE A 79 -7.56 -16.24 -0.96
N ASN A 80 -8.33 -16.78 -0.01
CA ASN A 80 -9.63 -17.37 -0.33
C ASN A 80 -10.59 -16.28 -0.88
N ARG A 81 -11.34 -16.60 -1.94
CA ARG A 81 -12.34 -15.70 -2.55
C ARG A 81 -13.41 -15.22 -1.55
N ASN A 82 -13.81 -16.05 -0.60
CA ASN A 82 -14.73 -15.67 0.48
C ASN A 82 -14.10 -14.61 1.40
N THR A 83 -12.80 -14.73 1.70
CA THR A 83 -12.04 -13.73 2.47
C THR A 83 -11.94 -12.43 1.69
N LEU A 84 -11.60 -12.49 0.39
CA LEU A 84 -11.59 -11.31 -0.48
C LEU A 84 -12.96 -10.61 -0.48
N LYS A 85 -14.06 -11.37 -0.63
CA LYS A 85 -15.41 -10.82 -0.59
C LYS A 85 -15.68 -10.09 0.73
N LYS A 86 -15.38 -10.71 1.88
CA LYS A 86 -15.54 -10.07 3.19
C LYS A 86 -14.74 -8.76 3.29
N LYS A 87 -13.48 -8.76 2.84
CA LYS A 87 -12.63 -7.56 2.86
C LYS A 87 -13.17 -6.43 1.95
N ILE A 88 -13.69 -6.77 0.76
CA ILE A 88 -14.38 -5.81 -0.12
C ILE A 88 -15.56 -5.14 0.59
N ASP A 89 -16.38 -5.95 1.25
CA ASP A 89 -17.56 -5.47 1.98
C ASP A 89 -17.14 -4.60 3.19
N THR A 90 -16.15 -5.04 3.98
CA THR A 90 -15.59 -4.30 5.14
C THR A 90 -15.03 -2.94 4.73
N TYR A 91 -14.26 -2.87 3.64
CA TYR A 91 -13.59 -1.65 3.18
C TYR A 91 -14.46 -0.77 2.28
N LYS A 92 -15.71 -1.20 2.03
CA LYS A 92 -16.68 -0.52 1.17
C LYS A 92 -16.08 -0.20 -0.21
N ILE A 93 -15.35 -1.17 -0.76
CA ILE A 93 -14.67 -1.01 -2.06
C ILE A 93 -15.73 -1.02 -3.16
N ARG A 94 -15.87 0.12 -3.84
CA ARG A 94 -16.79 0.24 -4.98
C ARG A 94 -16.17 -0.45 -6.19
N LYS A 95 -16.91 -1.38 -6.80
CA LYS A 95 -16.54 -1.92 -8.11
C LYS A 95 -16.72 -0.78 -9.12
N LYS A 96 -15.62 -0.28 -9.69
CA LYS A 96 -15.73 0.51 -10.93
C LYS A 96 -16.14 -0.49 -12.02
N ALA A 97 -17.35 -0.28 -12.56
CA ALA A 97 -17.82 -0.95 -13.76
C ALA A 97 -16.95 -0.58 -14.96
#